data_AF-A0A962E4K4-F1
#
_entry.id   AF-A0A962E4K4-F1
#
_cell.length_a   1.000
_cell.length_b   1.000
_cell.length_c   1.000
_cell.angle_alpha   90.00
_cell.angle_beta   90.00
_cell.angle_gamma   90.00
#
_symmetry.space_group_name_H-M   'P 1'
#
loop_
_entity.id
_entity.type
_entity.pdbx_description
1 polymer ?
#
loop_
_entity_poly.entity_id
_entity_poly.type
_entity_poly.pdbx_seq_one_letter_code
_entity_poly.pdbx_strand_id
1 'polypeptide(L)'
;QALLQAADRPLFNRALQGGYEPGSTLKPFVGLAGLAQGLRTPADTIVSSGEFHIPGQQIGFRDWRRGGHGRVNLEQALAQSVNTYFYQLGLDLGIDRMSAALGQFGFGQATGIDLPGESSGILPTREWKRERFKQPWYPGETVIAAIGQGFNVATIPQLANATAALANGGRLYQPRLLHATQARLDRPATAAATPPPRNIEMGEAADWQAVISGMHAVVQGPTGTALAVGRDAPYLFAGKTGTAQRISRVRDGAERAAGVKNQALFVAFAPLDQPRIAVAVVVEAGDSGSRTAAPLARKIIDTWLQRSADRPSPSEDPMLQSVDSEPVEDLDAG
;
A
#
# COMPACT_ATOMS: atom_id res chain seq x y z
N GLN A 1 5.76 -33.09 -12.12
CA GLN A 1 5.23 -33.34 -10.76
C GLN A 1 6.05 -32.66 -9.66
N ALA A 2 7.39 -32.68 -9.70
CA ALA A 2 8.24 -32.04 -8.68
C ALA A 2 7.90 -30.56 -8.36
N LEU A 3 7.67 -29.72 -9.38
CA LEU A 3 7.33 -28.30 -9.16
C LEU A 3 5.95 -28.05 -8.51
N LEU A 4 4.99 -28.97 -8.70
CA LEU A 4 3.66 -28.85 -8.10
C LEU A 4 3.65 -29.24 -6.61
N GLN A 5 4.60 -30.09 -6.18
CA GLN A 5 4.74 -30.57 -4.81
C GLN A 5 5.84 -29.84 -4.03
N ALA A 6 6.61 -28.98 -4.70
CA ALA A 6 7.70 -28.24 -4.07
C ALA A 6 7.16 -27.31 -2.97
N ALA A 7 7.80 -27.35 -1.80
CA ALA A 7 7.35 -26.65 -0.60
C ALA A 7 7.35 -25.11 -0.76
N ASP A 8 8.26 -24.60 -1.60
CA ASP A 8 8.38 -23.19 -1.98
C ASP A 8 7.37 -22.77 -3.06
N ARG A 9 6.57 -23.68 -3.60
CA ARG A 9 5.48 -23.41 -4.55
C ARG A 9 5.90 -22.47 -5.70
N PRO A 10 6.86 -22.87 -6.56
CA PRO A 10 7.41 -22.00 -7.59
C PRO A 10 6.41 -21.66 -8.70
N LEU A 11 5.36 -22.46 -8.88
CA LEU A 11 4.28 -22.21 -9.85
C LEU A 11 3.19 -21.25 -9.32
N PHE A 12 3.24 -20.89 -8.04
CA PHE A 12 2.28 -19.97 -7.45
C PHE A 12 2.70 -18.52 -7.71
N ASN A 13 1.92 -17.80 -8.51
CA ASN A 13 2.15 -16.38 -8.78
C ASN A 13 1.81 -15.54 -7.54
N ARG A 14 2.78 -15.39 -6.65
CA ARG A 14 2.66 -14.61 -5.40
C ARG A 14 2.29 -13.15 -5.64
N ALA A 15 2.67 -12.56 -6.77
CA ALA A 15 2.32 -11.17 -7.07
C ALA A 15 0.81 -11.04 -7.29
N LEU A 16 0.22 -11.87 -8.15
CA LEU A 16 -1.20 -11.75 -8.53
C LEU A 16 -2.16 -12.48 -7.60
N GLN A 17 -1.77 -13.65 -7.10
CA GLN A 17 -2.64 -14.56 -6.34
C GLN A 17 -2.32 -14.58 -4.85
N GLY A 18 -1.16 -14.05 -4.45
CA GLY A 18 -0.77 -13.96 -3.04
C GLY A 18 -1.66 -12.97 -2.30
N GLY A 19 -2.48 -13.48 -1.39
CA GLY A 19 -3.23 -12.67 -0.43
C GLY A 19 -2.45 -12.52 0.87
N TYR A 20 -2.19 -11.27 1.27
CA TYR A 20 -1.42 -10.92 2.46
C TYR A 20 -2.23 -9.98 3.34
N GLU A 21 -2.14 -10.12 4.67
CA GLU A 21 -2.59 -9.02 5.53
C GLU A 21 -1.66 -7.82 5.28
N PRO A 22 -2.18 -6.66 4.84
CA PRO A 22 -1.33 -5.50 4.54
C PRO A 22 -0.62 -4.97 5.80
N GLY A 23 -1.23 -5.19 6.97
CA GLY A 23 -0.75 -4.66 8.24
C GLY A 23 -0.60 -3.14 8.17
N SER A 24 0.44 -2.63 8.82
CA SER A 24 0.65 -1.18 8.95
C SER A 24 0.92 -0.43 7.64
N THR A 25 1.04 -1.10 6.49
CA THR A 25 1.07 -0.41 5.18
C THR A 25 -0.27 0.23 4.83
N LEU A 26 -1.37 -0.18 5.48
CA LEU A 26 -2.71 0.39 5.26
C LEU A 26 -2.92 1.74 5.96
N LYS A 27 -2.11 2.04 6.98
CA LYS A 27 -2.26 3.23 7.85
C LYS A 27 -2.26 4.58 7.13
N PRO A 28 -1.42 4.84 6.11
CA PRO A 28 -1.48 6.09 5.35
C PRO A 28 -2.87 6.36 4.76
N PHE A 29 -3.49 5.34 4.18
CA PHE A 29 -4.82 5.43 3.56
C PHE A 29 -5.92 5.65 4.60
N VAL A 30 -5.86 4.96 5.74
CA VAL A 30 -6.78 5.18 6.87
C VAL A 30 -6.60 6.57 7.48
N GLY A 31 -5.36 7.05 7.58
CA GLY A 31 -5.03 8.40 8.04
C GLY A 31 -5.64 9.46 7.12
N LEU A 32 -5.49 9.30 5.81
CA LEU A 32 -6.09 10.18 4.81
C LEU A 32 -7.63 10.20 4.91
N ALA A 33 -8.25 9.03 5.08
CA ALA A 33 -9.70 8.94 5.28
C ALA A 33 -10.17 9.69 6.53
N GLY A 34 -9.38 9.64 7.60
CA GLY A 34 -9.63 10.40 8.82
C GLY A 34 -9.60 11.91 8.62
N LEU A 35 -8.59 12.40 7.90
CA LEU A 35 -8.43 13.82 7.57
C LEU A 35 -9.58 14.31 6.66
N ALA A 36 -9.84 13.57 5.59
CA ALA A 36 -10.87 13.93 4.60
C ALA A 36 -12.30 13.98 5.18
N GLN A 37 -12.56 13.24 6.26
CA GLN A 37 -13.84 13.25 6.97
C GLN A 37 -13.90 14.31 8.08
N GLY A 38 -12.84 15.12 8.25
CA GLY A 38 -12.74 16.13 9.31
C GLY A 38 -12.68 15.55 10.72
N LEU A 39 -12.42 14.24 10.86
CA LEU A 39 -12.37 13.58 12.17
C LEU A 39 -11.09 13.89 12.91
N ARG A 40 -10.04 14.28 12.18
CA ARG A 40 -8.75 14.70 12.71
C ARG A 40 -8.19 15.83 11.86
N THR A 41 -7.45 16.72 12.50
CA THR A 41 -6.45 17.57 11.84
C THR A 41 -5.06 16.92 11.95
N PRO A 42 -4.09 17.27 11.09
CA PRO A 42 -2.72 16.78 11.21
C PRO A 42 -2.06 17.10 12.56
N ALA A 43 -2.50 18.17 13.24
CA ALA A 43 -1.97 18.62 14.52
C ALA A 43 -2.63 17.93 15.73
N ASP A 44 -3.81 17.32 15.55
CA ASP A 44 -4.50 16.63 16.63
C ASP A 44 -3.64 15.51 17.19
N THR A 45 -3.66 15.38 18.51
CA THR A 45 -2.85 14.38 19.20
C THR A 45 -3.70 13.41 20.00
N ILE A 46 -3.24 12.17 20.10
CA ILE A 46 -3.75 11.20 21.07
C ILE A 46 -2.63 10.74 22.01
N VAL A 47 -3.00 10.19 23.17
CA VAL A 47 -2.04 9.58 24.11
C VAL A 47 -1.97 8.09 23.84
N SER A 48 -0.78 7.60 23.47
CA SER A 48 -0.47 6.17 23.38
C SER A 48 0.22 5.73 24.68
N SER A 49 -0.50 4.97 25.51
CA SER A 49 0.00 4.35 26.75
C SER A 49 0.44 2.89 26.56
N GLY A 50 0.34 2.36 25.33
CA GLY A 50 0.71 0.99 24.97
C GLY A 50 -0.46 0.01 24.93
N GLU A 51 -1.64 0.42 25.37
CA GLU A 51 -2.88 -0.33 25.27
C GLU A 51 -4.06 0.61 25.00
N PHE A 52 -5.04 0.11 24.26
CA PHE A 52 -6.24 0.85 23.85
C PHE A 52 -7.48 0.07 24.25
N HIS A 53 -8.47 0.74 24.86
CA HIS A 53 -9.73 0.11 25.22
C HIS A 53 -10.85 0.77 24.43
N ILE A 54 -11.71 -0.06 23.84
CA ILE A 54 -12.98 0.42 23.29
C ILE A 54 -13.84 0.88 24.47
N PRO A 55 -14.50 2.06 24.39
CA PRO A 55 -15.36 2.52 25.48
C PRO A 55 -16.36 1.46 25.94
N GLY A 56 -16.39 1.19 27.24
CA GLY A 56 -17.24 0.16 27.84
C GLY A 56 -16.72 -1.29 27.75
N GLN A 57 -15.54 -1.53 27.17
CA GLN A 57 -14.93 -2.86 27.11
C GLN A 57 -13.69 -2.99 28.01
N GLN A 58 -13.58 -4.13 28.68
CA GLN A 58 -12.45 -4.44 29.57
C GLN A 58 -11.24 -5.04 28.84
N ILE A 59 -11.44 -5.57 27.62
CA ILE A 59 -10.36 -6.19 26.86
C ILE A 59 -9.63 -5.12 26.05
N GLY A 60 -8.34 -4.95 26.36
CA GLY A 60 -7.46 -4.01 25.67
C GLY A 60 -6.86 -4.55 24.37
N PHE A 61 -6.63 -3.63 23.43
CA PHE A 61 -5.88 -3.82 22.21
C PHE A 61 -4.47 -3.27 22.40
N ARG A 62 -3.47 -4.14 22.34
CA ARG A 62 -2.08 -3.76 22.58
C ARG A 62 -1.49 -2.99 21.40
N ASP A 63 -0.68 -2.00 21.73
CA ASP A 63 0.28 -1.40 20.80
C ASP A 63 1.52 -2.32 20.70
N TRP A 64 2.33 -2.12 19.66
CA TRP A 64 3.58 -2.88 19.48
C TRP A 64 4.65 -2.45 20.49
N ARG A 65 4.61 -1.20 20.96
CA ARG A 65 5.51 -0.67 21.99
C ARG A 65 4.87 -0.73 23.38
N ARG A 66 5.47 -1.50 24.29
CA ARG A 66 5.09 -1.51 25.71
C ARG A 66 5.34 -0.12 26.33
N GLY A 67 4.39 0.36 27.12
CA GLY A 67 4.42 1.73 27.69
C GLY A 67 4.02 2.83 26.71
N GLY A 68 3.75 2.48 25.44
CA GLY A 68 3.24 3.38 24.42
C GLY A 68 4.27 4.38 23.89
N HIS A 69 3.76 5.41 23.22
CA HIS A 69 4.54 6.42 22.51
C HIS A 69 4.38 7.82 23.10
N GLY A 70 3.64 7.95 24.20
CA GLY A 70 3.26 9.25 24.75
C GLY A 70 2.26 9.96 23.85
N ARG A 71 2.34 11.28 23.80
CA ARG A 71 1.46 12.10 22.96
C ARG A 71 1.96 12.11 21.52
N VAL A 72 1.13 11.66 20.58
CA VAL A 72 1.49 11.56 19.17
C VAL A 72 0.45 12.18 18.24
N ASN A 73 0.89 12.89 17.20
CA ASN A 73 0.06 13.36 16.09
C ASN A 73 0.09 12.38 14.90
N LEU A 74 -0.55 12.73 13.77
CA LEU A 74 -0.61 11.88 12.57
C LEU A 74 0.78 11.54 12.02
N GLU A 75 1.67 12.54 11.87
CA GLU A 75 3.01 12.34 11.36
C GLU A 75 3.79 11.35 12.23
N GLN A 76 3.80 11.57 13.54
CA GLN A 76 4.46 10.70 14.52
C GLN A 76 3.83 9.31 14.56
N ALA A 77 2.50 9.21 14.42
CA ALA A 77 1.78 7.95 14.38
C ALA A 77 2.12 7.13 13.14
N LEU A 78 2.31 7.77 11.98
CA LEU A 78 2.79 7.11 10.76
C LEU A 78 4.26 6.72 10.88
N ALA A 79 5.12 7.66 11.30
CA ALA A 79 6.57 7.48 11.45
C ALA A 79 6.92 6.30 12.37
N GLN A 80 6.30 6.25 13.56
CA GLN A 80 6.49 5.20 14.57
C GLN A 80 5.49 4.05 14.42
N SER A 81 4.59 4.10 13.45
CA SER A 81 3.56 3.08 13.23
C SER A 81 2.73 2.79 14.49
N VAL A 82 2.30 3.83 15.22
CA VAL A 82 1.57 3.71 16.49
C VAL A 82 0.20 3.07 16.26
N ASN A 83 -0.12 1.94 16.90
CA ASN A 83 -1.40 1.28 16.69
C ASN A 83 -2.54 2.02 17.39
N THR A 84 -2.32 2.52 18.61
CA THR A 84 -3.37 3.22 19.40
C THR A 84 -4.00 4.39 18.65
N TYR A 85 -3.21 5.13 17.85
CA TYR A 85 -3.72 6.22 17.02
C TYR A 85 -4.75 5.71 16.00
N PHE A 86 -4.40 4.65 15.27
CA PHE A 86 -5.28 4.08 14.23
C PHE A 86 -6.41 3.24 14.82
N TYR A 87 -6.27 2.71 16.03
CA TYR A 87 -7.36 2.08 16.76
C TYR A 87 -8.47 3.08 17.08
N GLN A 88 -8.10 4.23 17.65
CA GLN A 88 -9.07 5.31 17.91
C GLN A 88 -9.66 5.84 16.60
N LEU A 89 -8.82 6.14 15.62
CA LEU A 89 -9.29 6.64 14.33
C LEU A 89 -10.23 5.64 13.63
N GLY A 90 -9.93 4.35 13.71
CA GLY A 90 -10.78 3.28 13.19
C GLY A 90 -12.16 3.24 13.85
N LEU A 91 -12.24 3.40 15.17
CA LEU A 91 -13.53 3.52 15.86
C LEU A 91 -14.32 4.74 15.39
N ASP A 92 -13.65 5.89 15.29
CA ASP A 92 -14.30 7.16 14.94
C ASP A 92 -14.80 7.15 13.49
N LEU A 93 -14.05 6.55 12.56
CA LEU A 93 -14.48 6.33 11.17
C LEU A 93 -15.63 5.34 11.09
N GLY A 94 -15.54 4.24 11.84
CA GLY A 94 -16.37 3.06 11.63
C GLY A 94 -15.98 2.29 10.35
N ILE A 95 -16.37 1.01 10.28
CA ILE A 95 -16.01 0.13 9.16
C ILE A 95 -16.59 0.58 7.82
N ASP A 96 -17.76 1.21 7.80
CA ASP A 96 -18.44 1.57 6.57
C ASP A 96 -17.69 2.71 5.85
N ARG A 97 -17.36 3.79 6.56
CA ARG A 97 -16.57 4.90 5.99
C ARG A 97 -15.15 4.46 5.66
N MET A 98 -14.55 3.63 6.51
CA MET A 98 -13.21 3.10 6.28
C MET A 98 -13.15 2.22 5.03
N SER A 99 -14.07 1.28 4.86
CA SER A 99 -14.11 0.42 3.68
C SER A 99 -14.49 1.19 2.41
N ALA A 100 -15.39 2.17 2.49
CA ALA A 100 -15.67 3.06 1.36
C ALA A 100 -14.41 3.83 0.90
N ALA A 101 -13.67 4.43 1.84
CA ALA A 101 -12.44 5.16 1.54
C ALA A 101 -11.33 4.25 0.98
N LEU A 102 -11.09 3.09 1.60
CA LEU A 102 -10.09 2.14 1.12
C LEU A 102 -10.47 1.54 -0.24
N GLY A 103 -11.76 1.34 -0.51
CA GLY A 103 -12.25 0.89 -1.81
C GLY A 103 -11.91 1.87 -2.94
N GLN A 104 -11.86 3.19 -2.66
CA GLN A 104 -11.42 4.16 -3.65
C GLN A 104 -9.97 3.95 -4.11
N PHE A 105 -9.10 3.38 -3.26
CA PHE A 105 -7.73 2.99 -3.63
C PHE A 105 -7.64 1.63 -4.36
N GLY A 106 -8.77 0.95 -4.58
CA GLY A 106 -8.83 -0.35 -5.26
C GLY A 106 -8.68 -1.56 -4.34
N PHE A 107 -8.63 -1.38 -3.02
CA PHE A 107 -8.61 -2.51 -2.10
C PHE A 107 -9.91 -3.32 -2.17
N GLY A 108 -9.81 -4.64 -2.16
CA GLY A 108 -10.96 -5.56 -2.28
C GLY A 108 -11.44 -5.79 -3.72
N GLN A 109 -10.78 -5.21 -4.72
CA GLN A 109 -11.07 -5.39 -6.14
C GLN A 109 -9.78 -5.75 -6.90
N ALA A 110 -9.89 -6.55 -7.95
CA ALA A 110 -8.77 -6.77 -8.87
C ALA A 110 -8.32 -5.41 -9.45
N THR A 111 -7.01 -5.18 -9.57
CA THR A 111 -6.50 -3.92 -10.14
C THR A 111 -6.75 -3.81 -11.64
N GLY A 112 -7.03 -4.94 -12.29
CA GLY A 112 -7.23 -5.01 -13.73
C GLY A 112 -5.92 -5.11 -14.49
N ILE A 113 -4.83 -5.54 -13.84
CA ILE A 113 -3.57 -5.81 -14.55
C ILE A 113 -3.84 -6.77 -15.72
N ASP A 114 -3.16 -6.55 -16.84
CA ASP A 114 -3.28 -7.30 -18.09
C ASP A 114 -2.65 -8.70 -18.01
N LEU A 115 -2.88 -9.39 -16.90
CA LEU A 115 -2.48 -10.77 -16.63
C LEU A 115 -3.67 -11.57 -16.05
N PRO A 116 -3.82 -12.85 -16.44
CA PRO A 116 -4.90 -13.68 -15.93
C PRO A 116 -4.67 -14.10 -14.47
N GLY A 117 -5.77 -14.32 -13.75
CA GLY A 117 -5.75 -14.94 -12.43
C GLY A 117 -5.38 -14.00 -11.29
N GLU A 118 -5.62 -12.69 -11.42
CA GLU A 118 -5.50 -11.74 -10.33
C GLU A 118 -6.56 -12.00 -9.24
N SER A 119 -6.12 -12.05 -7.98
CA SER A 119 -7.01 -12.12 -6.82
C SER A 119 -7.52 -10.73 -6.45
N SER A 120 -8.79 -10.62 -6.06
CA SER A 120 -9.37 -9.35 -5.57
C SER A 120 -8.96 -9.01 -4.13
N GLY A 121 -8.34 -9.93 -3.39
CA GLY A 121 -8.13 -9.77 -1.96
C GLY A 121 -9.46 -9.71 -1.19
N ILE A 122 -9.43 -9.12 0.01
CA ILE A 122 -10.58 -8.93 0.89
C ILE A 122 -10.48 -7.55 1.53
N LEU A 123 -11.43 -6.67 1.20
CA LEU A 123 -11.72 -5.47 1.98
C LEU A 123 -12.98 -5.74 2.80
N PRO A 124 -12.87 -5.94 4.12
CA PRO A 124 -14.00 -6.35 4.93
C PRO A 124 -15.04 -5.24 5.09
N THR A 125 -16.31 -5.63 4.94
CA THR A 125 -17.49 -4.81 5.20
C THR A 125 -18.44 -5.55 6.13
N ARG A 126 -19.47 -4.85 6.64
CA ARG A 126 -20.53 -5.51 7.42
C ARG A 126 -21.28 -6.55 6.58
N GLU A 127 -21.55 -6.21 5.33
CA GLU A 127 -22.22 -7.04 4.32
C GLU A 127 -21.42 -8.31 4.08
N TRP A 128 -20.14 -8.15 3.77
CA TRP A 128 -19.21 -9.26 3.55
C TRP A 128 -19.18 -10.21 4.75
N LYS A 129 -19.08 -9.69 5.97
CA LYS A 129 -19.03 -10.53 7.18
C LYS A 129 -20.35 -11.26 7.40
N ARG A 130 -21.48 -10.56 7.24
CA ARG A 130 -22.82 -11.12 7.36
C ARG A 130 -23.05 -12.23 6.35
N GLU A 131 -22.58 -12.08 5.12
CA GLU A 131 -22.70 -13.10 4.07
C GLU A 131 -21.80 -14.30 4.35
N ARG A 132 -20.52 -14.05 4.69
CA ARG A 132 -19.48 -15.07 4.83
C ARG A 132 -19.56 -15.89 6.12
N PHE A 133 -19.96 -15.26 7.22
CA PHE A 133 -19.95 -15.86 8.56
C PHE A 133 -21.31 -15.88 9.26
N LYS A 134 -22.35 -15.27 8.67
CA LYS A 134 -23.69 -15.15 9.28
C LYS A 134 -23.66 -14.46 10.65
N GLN A 135 -22.77 -13.49 10.81
CA GLN A 135 -22.57 -12.74 12.05
C GLN A 135 -22.59 -11.23 11.79
N PRO A 136 -23.04 -10.42 12.77
CA PRO A 136 -22.92 -8.97 12.70
C PRO A 136 -21.45 -8.54 12.82
N TRP A 137 -21.15 -7.30 12.43
CA TRP A 137 -19.85 -6.69 12.65
C TRP A 137 -19.69 -6.19 14.09
N TYR A 138 -18.57 -6.49 14.72
CA TYR A 138 -18.27 -6.07 16.08
C TYR A 138 -17.26 -4.89 16.09
N PRO A 139 -17.39 -3.91 17.00
CA PRO A 139 -16.48 -2.75 17.06
C PRO A 139 -14.99 -3.11 17.14
N GLY A 140 -14.65 -4.20 17.84
CA GLY A 140 -13.27 -4.70 17.93
C GLY A 140 -12.66 -5.11 16.59
N GLU A 141 -13.49 -5.50 15.63
CA GLU A 141 -13.04 -5.85 14.29
C GLU A 141 -12.67 -4.61 13.48
N THR A 142 -13.35 -3.48 13.72
CA THR A 142 -12.99 -2.18 13.11
C THR A 142 -11.59 -1.75 13.56
N VAL A 143 -11.30 -1.88 14.85
CA VAL A 143 -10.01 -1.51 15.45
C VAL A 143 -8.86 -2.30 14.82
N ILE A 144 -9.06 -3.61 14.66
CA ILE A 144 -8.07 -4.49 14.02
C ILE A 144 -7.96 -4.17 12.52
N ALA A 145 -9.08 -3.92 11.85
CA ALA A 145 -9.09 -3.60 10.43
C ALA A 145 -8.37 -2.28 10.11
N ALA A 146 -8.44 -1.28 10.99
CA ALA A 146 -7.79 0.02 10.82
C ALA A 146 -6.26 -0.03 10.80
N ILE A 147 -5.65 -1.11 11.32
CA ILE A 147 -4.20 -1.35 11.24
C ILE A 147 -3.84 -2.38 10.16
N GLY A 148 -4.77 -2.69 9.25
CA GLY A 148 -4.57 -3.60 8.13
C GLY A 148 -4.46 -5.08 8.51
N GLN A 149 -5.00 -5.48 9.66
CA GLN A 149 -5.04 -6.88 10.11
C GLN A 149 -6.48 -7.42 10.10
N GLY A 150 -6.66 -8.66 10.55
CA GLY A 150 -7.97 -9.26 10.78
C GLY A 150 -8.48 -9.90 9.50
N PHE A 151 -9.52 -9.31 8.90
CA PHE A 151 -10.07 -9.81 7.64
C PHE A 151 -9.49 -9.14 6.40
N ASN A 152 -8.64 -8.11 6.57
CA ASN A 152 -8.01 -7.44 5.44
C ASN A 152 -7.04 -8.38 4.73
N VAL A 153 -7.21 -8.50 3.42
CA VAL A 153 -6.27 -9.21 2.54
C VAL A 153 -6.03 -8.33 1.33
N ALA A 154 -4.77 -8.00 1.05
CA ALA A 154 -4.37 -7.24 -0.11
C ALA A 154 -3.37 -8.04 -0.96
N THR A 155 -3.41 -7.83 -2.27
CA THR A 155 -2.38 -8.30 -3.20
C THR A 155 -1.26 -7.27 -3.35
N ILE A 156 -0.12 -7.69 -3.91
CA ILE A 156 1.00 -6.78 -4.16
C ILE A 156 0.67 -5.73 -5.22
N PRO A 157 -0.01 -6.04 -6.34
CA PRO A 157 -0.53 -5.04 -7.26
C PRO A 157 -1.44 -4.00 -6.59
N GLN A 158 -2.36 -4.42 -5.70
CA GLN A 158 -3.21 -3.48 -4.97
C GLN A 158 -2.39 -2.50 -4.12
N LEU A 159 -1.41 -3.02 -3.35
CA LEU A 159 -0.54 -2.17 -2.53
C LEU A 159 0.32 -1.24 -3.38
N ALA A 160 0.89 -1.72 -4.48
CA ALA A 160 1.71 -0.91 -5.38
C ALA A 160 0.88 0.18 -6.06
N ASN A 161 -0.32 -0.15 -6.56
CA ASN A 161 -1.18 0.79 -7.27
C ASN A 161 -1.76 1.85 -6.32
N ALA A 162 -2.20 1.44 -5.12
CA ALA A 162 -2.64 2.39 -4.10
C ALA A 162 -1.50 3.34 -3.68
N THR A 163 -0.26 2.83 -3.56
CA THR A 163 0.92 3.65 -3.26
C THR A 163 1.25 4.62 -4.41
N ALA A 164 1.10 4.18 -5.66
CA ALA A 164 1.25 5.06 -6.83
C ALA A 164 0.18 6.17 -6.84
N ALA A 165 -1.06 5.86 -6.48
CA ALA A 165 -2.13 6.85 -6.35
C ALA A 165 -1.85 7.86 -5.23
N LEU A 166 -1.29 7.42 -4.09
CA LEU A 166 -0.79 8.36 -3.06
C LEU A 166 0.29 9.28 -3.61
N ALA A 167 1.25 8.74 -4.35
CA ALA A 167 2.37 9.50 -4.89
C ALA A 167 1.95 10.54 -5.93
N ASN A 168 0.93 10.26 -6.74
CA ASN A 168 0.54 11.08 -7.88
C ASN A 168 -0.69 11.98 -7.65
N GLY A 169 -1.07 12.20 -6.38
CA GLY A 169 -2.18 13.08 -6.02
C GLY A 169 -3.57 12.51 -6.25
N GLY A 170 -3.74 11.19 -6.12
CA GLY A 170 -5.05 10.53 -6.14
C GLY A 170 -5.51 10.03 -7.50
N ARG A 171 -4.60 9.91 -8.49
CA ARG A 171 -4.92 9.36 -9.82
C ARG A 171 -4.64 7.86 -9.82
N LEU A 172 -5.68 7.05 -9.72
CA LEU A 172 -5.57 5.59 -9.75
C LEU A 172 -5.55 5.09 -11.20
N TYR A 173 -4.38 4.63 -11.64
CA TYR A 173 -4.22 4.02 -12.96
C TYR A 173 -4.51 2.52 -12.91
N GLN A 174 -4.94 1.95 -14.03
CA GLN A 174 -4.91 0.51 -14.21
C GLN A 174 -3.45 0.09 -14.46
N PRO A 175 -2.83 -0.75 -13.60
CA PRO A 175 -1.49 -1.24 -13.85
C PRO A 175 -1.47 -2.08 -15.13
N ARG A 176 -0.39 -1.98 -15.92
CA ARG A 176 -0.25 -2.69 -17.18
C ARG A 176 1.19 -3.11 -17.43
N LEU A 177 1.38 -4.23 -18.11
CA LEU A 177 2.67 -4.68 -18.63
C LEU A 177 2.83 -4.36 -20.12
N LEU A 178 1.73 -4.32 -20.87
CA LEU A 178 1.77 -4.02 -22.30
C LEU A 178 2.21 -2.56 -22.53
N HIS A 179 3.36 -2.40 -23.16
CA HIS A 179 3.89 -1.10 -23.57
C HIS A 179 3.50 -0.76 -25.03
N ALA A 180 3.75 -1.69 -25.95
CA ALA A 180 3.45 -1.55 -27.36
C ALA A 180 3.27 -2.94 -28.00
N THR A 181 2.56 -3.01 -29.12
CA THR A 181 2.45 -4.19 -29.97
C THR A 181 3.14 -3.94 -31.30
N GLN A 182 3.68 -4.99 -31.90
CA GLN A 182 4.31 -4.89 -33.21
C GLN A 182 3.86 -6.10 -34.03
N ALA A 183 3.18 -5.85 -35.15
CA ALA A 183 2.64 -6.94 -35.97
C ALA A 183 3.77 -7.81 -36.57
N ARG A 184 4.88 -7.17 -36.93
CA ARG A 184 6.09 -7.79 -37.50
C ARG A 184 7.32 -6.95 -37.18
N LEU A 185 8.50 -7.58 -37.08
CA LEU A 185 9.76 -6.90 -36.74
C LEU A 185 10.14 -5.75 -37.70
N ASP A 186 9.66 -5.79 -38.95
CA ASP A 186 9.88 -4.80 -40.00
C ASP A 186 8.85 -3.65 -40.01
N ARG A 187 7.89 -3.64 -39.08
CA ARG A 187 6.85 -2.61 -38.96
C ARG A 187 7.03 -1.77 -37.71
N PRO A 188 6.63 -0.49 -37.70
CA PRO A 188 6.70 0.32 -36.49
C PRO A 188 5.85 -0.30 -35.36
N ALA A 189 6.32 -0.19 -34.13
CA ALA A 189 5.56 -0.59 -32.95
C ALA A 189 4.42 0.40 -32.71
N THR A 190 3.24 -0.11 -32.35
CA THR A 190 2.09 0.70 -31.95
C THR A 190 2.02 0.75 -30.44
N ALA A 191 2.17 1.94 -29.85
CA ALA A 191 2.05 2.12 -28.41
C ALA A 191 0.65 1.69 -27.93
N ALA A 192 0.61 0.94 -26.84
CA ALA A 192 -0.66 0.56 -26.25
C ALA A 192 -1.34 1.78 -25.64
N ALA A 193 -2.64 1.94 -25.90
CA ALA A 193 -3.43 3.01 -25.27
C ALA A 193 -3.39 2.87 -23.75
N THR A 194 -3.22 3.99 -23.04
CA THR A 194 -3.33 4.03 -21.57
C THR A 194 -4.75 4.45 -21.22
N PRO A 195 -5.55 3.61 -20.54
CA PRO A 195 -6.85 4.02 -20.06
C PRO A 195 -6.73 5.26 -19.16
N PRO A 196 -7.71 6.19 -19.19
CA PRO A 196 -7.69 7.32 -18.28
C PRO A 196 -7.72 6.85 -16.82
N PRO A 197 -6.99 7.51 -15.91
CA PRO A 197 -7.03 7.16 -14.50
C PRO A 197 -8.40 7.48 -13.90
N ARG A 198 -8.80 6.72 -12.87
CA ARG A 198 -9.90 7.11 -11.99
C ARG A 198 -9.35 8.03 -10.91
N ASN A 199 -10.03 9.15 -10.66
CA ASN A 199 -9.68 10.04 -9.56
C ASN A 199 -10.25 9.51 -8.24
N ILE A 200 -9.45 9.61 -7.18
CA ILE A 200 -9.88 9.38 -5.80
C ILE A 200 -10.50 10.67 -5.30
N GLU A 201 -11.77 10.61 -4.94
CA GLU A 201 -12.58 11.75 -4.49
C GLU A 201 -12.56 11.78 -2.97
N MET A 202 -11.42 12.18 -2.41
CA MET A 202 -11.25 12.24 -0.96
C MET A 202 -10.11 13.19 -0.55
N GLY A 203 -10.42 14.06 0.42
CA GLY A 203 -9.46 14.95 1.06
C GLY A 203 -9.00 16.09 0.19
N GLU A 204 -8.50 17.14 0.84
CA GLU A 204 -7.88 18.28 0.17
C GLU A 204 -6.39 18.01 -0.07
N ALA A 205 -5.74 18.74 -0.97
CA ALA A 205 -4.31 18.57 -1.26
C ALA A 205 -3.43 18.60 0.02
N ALA A 206 -3.80 19.41 1.01
CA ALA A 206 -3.12 19.46 2.31
C ALA A 206 -3.17 18.14 3.10
N ASP A 207 -4.27 17.38 2.99
CA ASP A 207 -4.43 16.09 3.66
C ASP A 207 -3.50 15.03 3.07
N TRP A 208 -3.40 15.00 1.74
CA TRP A 208 -2.47 14.14 1.01
C TRP A 208 -1.02 14.46 1.41
N GLN A 209 -0.67 15.75 1.46
CA GLN A 209 0.67 16.18 1.89
C GLN A 209 0.97 15.83 3.34
N ALA A 210 0.00 15.95 4.26
CA ALA A 210 0.19 15.55 5.65
C ALA A 210 0.49 14.05 5.78
N VAL A 211 -0.20 13.21 5.01
CA VAL A 211 0.04 11.76 4.99
C VAL A 211 1.38 11.42 4.34
N ILE A 212 1.74 12.08 3.24
CA ILE A 212 3.03 11.92 2.57
C ILE A 212 4.18 12.35 3.50
N SER A 213 4.04 13.45 4.24
CA SER A 213 5.01 13.87 5.27
C SER A 213 5.18 12.80 6.34
N GLY A 214 4.08 12.22 6.82
CA GLY A 214 4.10 11.07 7.73
C GLY A 214 4.84 9.86 7.18
N MET A 215 4.63 9.53 5.90
CA MET A 215 5.36 8.46 5.21
C MET A 215 6.83 8.78 4.98
N HIS A 216 7.19 10.04 4.72
CA HIS A 216 8.57 10.49 4.63
C HIS A 216 9.26 10.39 6.00
N ALA A 217 8.57 10.76 7.08
CA ALA A 217 9.07 10.65 8.45
C ALA A 217 9.32 9.19 8.90
N VAL A 218 8.71 8.19 8.25
CA VAL A 218 9.04 6.77 8.47
C VAL A 218 10.48 6.45 8.10
N VAL A 219 11.01 7.07 7.05
CA VAL A 219 12.33 6.75 6.48
C VAL A 219 13.39 7.82 6.77
N GLN A 220 13.00 9.06 7.05
CA GLN A 220 13.93 10.15 7.38
C GLN A 220 13.75 10.72 8.80
N GLY A 221 12.62 10.47 9.46
CA GLY A 221 12.37 11.00 10.80
C GLY A 221 13.25 10.33 11.87
N PRO A 222 13.66 11.06 12.92
CA PRO A 222 14.53 10.51 13.98
C PRO A 222 13.92 9.32 14.72
N THR A 223 12.59 9.22 14.74
CA THR A 223 11.82 8.11 15.33
C THR A 223 11.25 7.16 14.26
N GLY A 224 11.61 7.32 12.99
CA GLY A 224 11.05 6.58 11.87
C GLY A 224 11.38 5.09 11.94
N THR A 225 10.37 4.22 11.74
CA THR A 225 10.57 2.76 11.80
C THR A 225 11.53 2.21 10.74
N ALA A 226 11.78 2.95 9.66
CA ALA A 226 12.67 2.58 8.56
C ALA A 226 13.79 3.61 8.36
N LEU A 227 14.16 4.37 9.40
CA LEU A 227 15.22 5.39 9.32
C LEU A 227 16.54 4.84 8.75
N ALA A 228 16.88 3.60 9.10
CA ALA A 228 18.12 2.95 8.65
C ALA A 228 18.26 2.87 7.12
N VAL A 229 17.15 2.77 6.36
CA VAL A 229 17.21 2.69 4.89
C VAL A 229 17.15 4.07 4.21
N GLY A 230 16.75 5.11 4.93
CA GLY A 230 16.64 6.46 4.40
C GLY A 230 17.86 7.36 4.65
N ARG A 231 18.61 7.13 5.74
CA ARG A 231 19.75 7.97 6.16
C ARG A 231 20.74 8.31 5.03
N ASP A 232 21.10 7.31 4.22
CA ASP A 232 22.10 7.48 3.14
C ASP A 232 21.45 7.45 1.75
N ALA A 233 20.18 7.90 1.65
CA ALA A 233 19.52 8.05 0.36
C ALA A 233 19.96 9.32 -0.37
N PRO A 234 20.42 9.25 -1.62
CA PRO A 234 20.76 10.44 -2.41
C PRO A 234 19.51 11.17 -2.93
N TYR A 235 18.31 10.70 -2.55
CA TYR A 235 17.01 11.25 -2.91
C TYR A 235 16.08 11.17 -1.70
N LEU A 236 15.07 12.05 -1.67
CA LEU A 236 13.97 11.95 -0.72
C LEU A 236 12.93 10.96 -1.23
N PHE A 237 12.31 10.21 -0.34
CA PHE A 237 11.25 9.25 -0.68
C PHE A 237 10.31 9.06 0.50
N ALA A 238 9.10 8.58 0.24
CA ALA A 238 8.14 8.25 1.28
C ALA A 238 7.96 6.73 1.35
N GLY A 239 7.74 6.18 2.54
CA GLY A 239 7.49 4.76 2.69
C GLY A 239 6.72 4.38 3.93
N LYS A 240 6.27 3.13 3.99
CA LYS A 240 5.58 2.57 5.16
C LYS A 240 5.90 1.10 5.33
N THR A 241 6.34 0.76 6.54
CA THR A 241 6.56 -0.62 6.99
C THR A 241 5.24 -1.31 7.35
N GLY A 242 5.17 -2.60 7.09
CA GLY A 242 4.13 -3.52 7.56
C GLY A 242 4.74 -4.81 8.10
N THR A 243 4.08 -5.37 9.11
CA THR A 243 4.39 -6.70 9.63
C THR A 243 3.05 -7.39 9.88
N ALA A 244 2.83 -8.52 9.21
CA ALA A 244 1.65 -9.35 9.41
C ALA A 244 2.04 -10.66 10.10
N GLN A 245 1.23 -11.06 11.09
CA GLN A 245 1.52 -12.22 11.93
C GLN A 245 0.98 -13.49 11.28
N ARG A 246 1.84 -14.50 11.09
CA ARG A 246 1.42 -15.83 10.62
C ARG A 246 0.92 -16.74 11.77
N ILE A 247 0.17 -16.26 12.76
CA ILE A 247 -0.37 -17.17 13.79
C ILE A 247 -1.83 -16.81 14.07
N SER A 248 -2.73 -17.78 13.86
CA SER A 248 -4.04 -17.78 14.49
C SER A 248 -3.85 -17.61 16.00
N ARG A 249 -4.60 -16.70 16.63
CA ARG A 249 -4.69 -16.69 18.10
C ARG A 249 -5.23 -18.05 18.54
N VAL A 250 -4.35 -18.98 18.87
CA VAL A 250 -4.69 -20.16 19.65
C VAL A 250 -5.08 -19.60 21.01
N ARG A 251 -6.34 -19.81 21.36
CA ARG A 251 -6.87 -19.56 22.70
C ARG A 251 -6.00 -20.37 23.67
N ASP A 252 -5.58 -19.72 24.75
CA ASP A 252 -4.76 -20.24 25.84
C ASP A 252 -3.25 -20.38 25.57
N GLY A 253 -2.49 -19.42 26.11
CA GLY A 253 -1.23 -19.65 26.82
C GLY A 253 -0.03 -20.27 26.09
N ALA A 254 -0.16 -20.72 24.85
CA ALA A 254 0.95 -21.31 24.12
C ALA A 254 1.87 -20.20 23.60
N GLU A 255 3.14 -20.27 23.99
CA GLU A 255 4.23 -19.49 23.42
C GLU A 255 4.14 -19.47 21.89
N ARG A 256 4.53 -18.34 21.28
CA ARG A 256 4.77 -18.25 19.83
C ARG A 256 5.53 -19.52 19.43
N ALA A 257 4.94 -20.38 18.61
CA ALA A 257 5.63 -21.54 18.07
C ALA A 257 6.95 -21.03 17.47
N ALA A 258 8.06 -21.38 18.13
CA ALA A 258 9.38 -20.93 17.75
C ALA A 258 9.60 -21.32 16.28
N GLY A 259 9.71 -20.32 15.39
CA GLY A 259 9.89 -20.55 13.95
C GLY A 259 8.81 -19.98 13.03
N VAL A 260 7.69 -19.47 13.55
CA VAL A 260 6.71 -18.80 12.67
C VAL A 260 7.16 -17.36 12.37
N LYS A 261 7.90 -17.22 11.27
CA LYS A 261 8.34 -15.91 10.77
C LYS A 261 7.15 -15.11 10.21
N ASN A 262 7.19 -13.80 10.45
CA ASN A 262 6.16 -12.86 10.00
C ASN A 262 6.18 -12.71 8.47
N GLN A 263 5.14 -12.10 7.93
CA GLN A 263 5.23 -11.47 6.61
C GLN A 263 5.77 -10.05 6.81
N ALA A 264 6.88 -9.75 6.16
CA ALA A 264 7.49 -8.42 6.18
C ALA A 264 7.06 -7.67 4.93
N LEU A 265 6.39 -6.53 5.10
CA LEU A 265 5.92 -5.68 4.01
C LEU A 265 6.58 -4.30 4.06
N PHE A 266 6.79 -3.72 2.89
CA PHE A 266 7.16 -2.32 2.75
C PHE A 266 6.59 -1.75 1.47
N VAL A 267 5.96 -0.58 1.56
CA VAL A 267 5.55 0.21 0.40
C VAL A 267 6.32 1.51 0.37
N ALA A 268 6.67 2.00 -0.81
CA ALA A 268 7.34 3.28 -0.98
C ALA A 268 7.16 3.87 -2.37
N PHE A 269 7.40 5.17 -2.50
CA PHE A 269 7.57 5.84 -3.78
C PHE A 269 8.71 6.84 -3.72
N ALA A 270 9.35 7.10 -4.86
CA ALA A 270 10.48 8.01 -4.97
C ALA A 270 10.65 8.59 -6.39
N PRO A 271 11.32 9.74 -6.53
CA PRO A 271 11.60 10.73 -5.49
C PRO A 271 10.34 11.31 -4.84
N LEU A 272 10.47 12.01 -3.71
CA LEU A 272 9.33 12.54 -2.95
C LEU A 272 8.60 13.65 -3.70
N ASP A 273 9.35 14.53 -4.36
CA ASP A 273 8.91 15.74 -5.05
C ASP A 273 8.43 15.47 -6.48
N GLN A 274 9.07 14.52 -7.17
CA GLN A 274 8.68 14.09 -8.51
C GLN A 274 8.63 12.56 -8.60
N PRO A 275 7.60 11.89 -8.08
CA PRO A 275 7.56 10.42 -8.02
C PRO A 275 7.70 9.77 -9.40
N ARG A 276 8.71 8.90 -9.54
CA ARG A 276 9.03 8.16 -10.77
C ARG A 276 8.82 6.65 -10.64
N ILE A 277 8.72 6.15 -9.41
CA ILE A 277 8.50 4.74 -9.10
C ILE A 277 7.69 4.60 -7.82
N ALA A 278 6.75 3.66 -7.81
CA ALA A 278 6.12 3.13 -6.60
C ALA A 278 6.42 1.63 -6.50
N VAL A 279 6.73 1.16 -5.30
CA VAL A 279 7.12 -0.23 -5.02
C VAL A 279 6.35 -0.76 -3.83
N ALA A 280 5.88 -2.00 -3.94
CA ALA A 280 5.39 -2.80 -2.84
C ALA A 280 6.21 -4.10 -2.77
N VAL A 281 6.80 -4.37 -1.62
CA VAL A 281 7.63 -5.55 -1.37
C VAL A 281 7.01 -6.36 -0.23
N VAL A 282 6.88 -7.67 -0.45
CA VAL A 282 6.58 -8.65 0.59
C VAL A 282 7.70 -9.67 0.65
N VAL A 283 8.09 -10.04 1.86
CA VAL A 283 8.96 -11.18 2.12
C VAL A 283 8.22 -12.14 3.04
N GLU A 284 7.81 -13.27 2.48
CA GLU A 284 7.25 -14.38 3.23
C GLU A 284 8.31 -14.95 4.17
N ALA A 285 7.91 -15.23 5.41
CA ALA A 285 8.84 -15.66 6.45
C ALA A 285 10.01 -14.67 6.65
N GLY A 286 9.73 -13.38 6.57
CA GLY A 286 10.66 -12.30 6.93
C GLY A 286 10.63 -11.97 8.41
N ASP A 287 11.64 -11.23 8.89
CA ASP A 287 11.71 -10.84 10.29
C ASP A 287 10.75 -9.67 10.60
N SER A 288 10.87 -8.60 9.81
CA SER A 288 10.08 -7.36 9.97
C SER A 288 10.14 -6.50 8.71
N GLY A 289 9.13 -5.68 8.47
CA GLY A 289 9.11 -4.75 7.33
C GLY A 289 10.35 -3.85 7.25
N SER A 290 10.84 -3.34 8.38
CA SER A 290 12.01 -2.44 8.43
C SER A 290 13.36 -3.14 8.19
N ARG A 291 13.55 -4.36 8.69
CA ARG A 291 14.82 -5.09 8.56
C ARG A 291 14.95 -5.91 7.27
N THR A 292 13.82 -6.30 6.67
CA THR A 292 13.82 -7.24 5.54
C THR A 292 13.28 -6.60 4.26
N ALA A 293 12.05 -6.06 4.29
CA ALA A 293 11.40 -5.57 3.08
C ALA A 293 11.90 -4.17 2.66
N ALA A 294 12.12 -3.26 3.61
CA ALA A 294 12.56 -1.89 3.32
C ALA A 294 13.94 -1.83 2.63
N PRO A 295 14.98 -2.60 3.04
CA PRO A 295 16.26 -2.61 2.32
C PRO A 295 16.15 -3.15 0.88
N LEU A 296 15.26 -4.10 0.63
CA LEU A 296 15.01 -4.61 -0.73
C LEU A 296 14.32 -3.56 -1.59
N ALA A 297 13.30 -2.89 -1.06
CA ALA A 297 12.66 -1.78 -1.75
C ALA A 297 13.65 -0.65 -2.06
N ARG A 298 14.54 -0.31 -1.12
CA ARG A 298 15.60 0.69 -1.33
C ARG A 298 16.49 0.33 -2.53
N LYS A 299 16.97 -0.92 -2.61
CA LYS A 299 17.78 -1.40 -3.75
C LYS A 299 17.05 -1.30 -5.08
N ILE A 300 15.75 -1.62 -5.11
CA ILE A 300 14.93 -1.50 -6.33
C ILE A 300 14.84 -0.05 -6.76
N ILE A 301 14.57 0.87 -5.83
CA ILE A 301 14.47 2.30 -6.11
C ILE A 301 15.82 2.86 -6.57
N ASP A 302 16.93 2.56 -5.87
CA ASP A 302 18.27 2.99 -6.26
C ASP A 302 18.58 2.57 -7.72
N THR A 303 18.32 1.30 -8.04
CA THR A 303 18.55 0.74 -9.39
C THR A 303 17.69 1.44 -10.44
N TRP A 304 16.43 1.72 -10.13
CA TRP A 304 15.51 2.40 -11.05
C TRP A 304 15.94 3.84 -11.32
N LEU A 305 16.28 4.59 -10.28
CA LEU A 305 16.65 6.00 -10.41
C LEU A 305 18.01 6.19 -11.08
N GLN A 306 18.98 5.30 -10.82
CA GLN A 306 20.25 5.28 -11.55
C GLN A 306 20.02 5.04 -13.04
N ARG A 307 19.27 4.00 -13.42
CA ARG A 307 18.94 3.71 -14.83
C ARG A 307 18.13 4.80 -15.51
N SER A 308 17.28 5.51 -14.77
CA SER A 308 16.45 6.59 -15.31
C SER A 308 17.27 7.84 -15.60
N ALA A 309 18.35 8.08 -14.88
CA ALA A 309 19.31 9.15 -15.19
C ALA A 309 20.11 8.85 -16.47
N ASP A 310 20.35 7.56 -16.76
CA ASP A 310 21.11 7.11 -17.92
C ASP A 310 20.27 6.92 -19.20
N ARG A 311 18.94 7.05 -19.14
CA ARG A 311 18.05 6.91 -20.31
C ARG A 311 17.84 8.25 -21.02
N PRO A 312 17.94 8.30 -22.37
CA PRO A 312 17.50 9.47 -23.13
C PRO A 312 15.99 9.69 -22.92
N SER A 313 15.54 10.93 -23.08
CA SER A 313 14.15 11.31 -22.86
C SER A 313 13.20 10.52 -23.78
N PRO A 314 11.90 10.35 -23.46
CA PRO A 314 10.95 9.65 -24.34
C PRO A 314 10.84 10.25 -25.75
N SER A 315 11.12 11.55 -25.91
CA SER A 315 11.25 12.25 -27.20
C SER A 315 12.49 11.85 -28.01
N GLU A 316 13.46 11.21 -27.37
CA GLU A 316 14.74 10.77 -27.93
C GLU A 316 14.85 9.23 -27.98
N ASP A 317 13.79 8.50 -27.61
CA ASP A 317 13.76 7.04 -27.76
C ASP A 317 13.61 6.67 -29.25
N PRO A 318 14.64 6.10 -29.89
CA PRO A 318 14.62 5.81 -31.33
C PRO A 318 13.49 4.84 -31.73
N MET A 319 12.93 4.10 -30.76
CA MET A 319 11.82 3.17 -31.00
C MET A 319 10.45 3.84 -31.06
N LEU A 320 10.33 5.10 -30.60
CA LEU A 320 9.06 5.85 -30.53
C LEU A 320 8.98 7.04 -31.50
N GLN A 321 10.07 7.37 -32.21
CA GLN A 321 10.16 8.51 -33.13
C GLN A 321 9.43 8.35 -34.49
N SER A 322 8.29 7.67 -34.56
CA SER A 322 7.53 7.54 -35.83
C SER A 322 6.06 7.93 -35.74
N VAL A 323 5.74 8.90 -34.89
CA VAL A 323 4.39 9.48 -34.84
C VAL A 323 4.45 11.00 -34.88
N ASP A 324 4.96 11.57 -35.96
CA ASP A 324 4.68 12.96 -36.32
C ASP A 324 3.88 13.02 -37.62
N SER A 325 2.62 13.45 -37.44
CA SER A 325 1.70 14.09 -38.38
C SER A 325 1.79 13.73 -39.87
N GLU A 326 0.87 12.89 -40.34
CA GLU A 326 0.29 13.11 -41.68
C GLU A 326 -0.99 13.96 -41.52
N PRO A 327 -1.16 15.04 -42.31
CA PRO A 327 -2.38 15.82 -42.28
C PRO A 327 -3.52 14.98 -42.85
N VAL A 328 -4.69 15.08 -42.21
CA VAL A 328 -5.94 14.53 -42.73
C VAL A 328 -6.23 15.24 -44.04
N GLU A 329 -6.07 14.56 -45.18
CA GLU A 329 -6.63 15.03 -46.44
C GLU A 329 -8.15 14.95 -46.36
N ASP A 330 -8.79 16.12 -46.47
CA ASP A 330 -10.22 16.28 -46.72
C ASP A 330 -10.59 15.51 -47.98
N LEU A 331 -11.33 14.40 -47.82
CA LEU A 331 -12.07 13.79 -48.91
C LEU A 331 -13.47 14.38 -48.95
N ASP A 332 -13.56 15.59 -49.50
CA ASP A 332 -14.75 16.13 -50.12
C ASP A 332 -14.55 16.15 -51.65
N ALA A 333 -15.62 15.82 -52.38
CA ALA A 333 -15.82 15.84 -53.83
C ALA A 333 -15.45 14.55 -54.62
N GLY A 334 -16.51 13.85 -55.05
CA GLY A 334 -16.50 12.77 -56.04
C GLY A 334 -17.84 12.05 -56.12
#